data_AF-A0A2T5JH02-F1
#
_entry.id   AF-A0A2T5JH02-F1
#
_cell.length_a   1.000
_cell.length_b   1.000
_cell.length_c   1.000
_cell.angle_alpha   90.00
_cell.angle_beta   90.00
_cell.angle_gamma   90.00
#
_symmetry.space_group_name_H-M   'P 1'
#
loop_
_entity.id
_entity.type
_entity.pdbx_description
1 polymer ?
#
loop_
_entity_poly.entity_id
_entity_poly.type
_entity_poly.pdbx_seq_one_letter_code
_entity_poly.pdbx_strand_id
1 'polypeptide(L)' 'MDLTPREKDKLQIFTAGLVAERRKARGLKLNYPEAVALMTTAWELSEW' A
#
# COMPACT_ATOMS: atom_id res chain seq x y z
N MET A 1 -4.37 -21.71 -1.69
CA MET A 1 -4.08 -20.67 -2.70
C MET A 1 -2.60 -20.74 -3.00
N ASP A 2 -2.22 -21.24 -4.18
CA ASP A 2 -0.82 -21.26 -4.63
C ASP A 2 -0.46 -19.91 -5.23
N LEU A 3 -0.37 -18.89 -4.36
CA LEU A 3 0.13 -17.58 -4.75
C LEU A 3 1.62 -17.71 -5.04
N THR A 4 2.02 -17.26 -6.22
CA THR A 4 3.43 -17.09 -6.56
C THR A 4 4.07 -16.11 -5.57
N PRO A 5 5.39 -16.23 -5.28
CA PRO A 5 6.07 -15.30 -4.38
C PRO A 5 5.82 -13.83 -4.74
N ARG A 6 5.76 -13.53 -6.04
CA ARG A 6 5.48 -12.19 -6.57
C ARG A 6 4.09 -11.66 -6.22
N GLU A 7 3.06 -12.51 -6.25
CA GLU A 7 1.71 -12.10 -5.87
C GLU A 7 1.60 -11.85 -4.37
N LYS A 8 2.34 -12.60 -3.55
CA LYS A 8 2.43 -12.36 -2.11
C LYS A 8 3.10 -11.02 -1.82
N ASP A 9 4.20 -10.69 -2.50
CA ASP A 9 4.91 -9.42 -2.34
C ASP A 9 4.01 -8.23 -2.73
N LYS A 10 3.27 -8.36 -3.84
CA LYS A 10 2.28 -7.34 -4.23
C LYS A 10 1.20 -7.16 -3.16
N LEU A 11 0.66 -8.25 -2.62
CA LEU A 11 -0.34 -8.22 -1.54
C LEU A 11 0.20 -7.55 -0.27
N GLN A 12 1.47 -7.76 0.07
CA GLN A 12 2.13 -7.11 1.19
C GLN A 12 2.24 -5.59 1.00
N ILE A 13 2.64 -5.14 -0.20
CA ILE A 13 2.72 -3.71 -0.51
C ILE A 13 1.31 -3.09 -0.47
N PHE A 14 0.31 -3.79 -1.01
CA PHE A 14 -1.07 -3.33 -1.02
C PHE A 14 -1.64 -3.17 0.40
N THR A 15 -1.39 -4.15 1.27
CA THR A 15 -1.80 -4.07 2.68
C THR A 15 -1.08 -2.94 3.43
N ALA A 16 0.20 -2.69 3.15
CA ALA A 16 0.94 -1.57 3.72
C ALA A 16 0.33 -0.21 3.29
N GLY A 17 -0.06 -0.07 2.02
CA GLY A 17 -0.73 1.14 1.52
C GLY A 17 -2.09 1.39 2.18
N LEU A 18 -2.91 0.35 2.38
CA LEU A 18 -4.19 0.46 3.12
C LEU A 18 -3.98 0.87 4.59
N VAL A 19 -2.93 0.37 5.24
CA VAL A 19 -2.57 0.79 6.61
C VAL A 19 -2.13 2.25 6.63
N ALA A 20 -1.33 2.68 5.65
CA ALA A 20 -0.90 4.07 5.51
C ALA A 20 -2.11 5.00 5.29
N GLU A 21 -3.07 4.62 4.45
CA GLU A 21 -4.29 5.41 4.20
C GLU A 21 -5.09 5.60 5.50
N ARG A 22 -5.30 4.52 6.27
CA ARG A 22 -6.00 4.57 7.55
C ARG A 22 -5.25 5.42 8.59
N ARG A 23 -3.91 5.40 8.59
CA ARG A 23 -3.08 6.25 9.46
C ARG A 23 -3.21 7.73 9.08
N LYS A 24 -3.19 8.03 7.78
CA LYS A 24 -3.42 9.38 7.25
C LYS A 24 -4.81 9.90 7.62
N ALA A 25 -5.85 9.06 7.49
CA ALA A 25 -7.23 9.42 7.86
C ALA A 25 -7.38 9.74 9.36
N ARG A 26 -6.52 9.18 10.21
CA ARG A 26 -6.45 9.49 11.65
C ARG A 26 -5.63 10.76 11.96
N GLY A 27 -5.13 11.46 10.94
CA GLY A 27 -4.33 12.68 11.10
C GLY A 27 -2.86 12.43 11.47
N LEU A 28 -2.36 11.19 11.38
CA LEU A 28 -0.94 10.92 11.60
C LEU A 28 -0.12 11.31 10.37
N LYS A 29 1.05 11.89 10.63
CA LYS A 29 2.06 12.14 9.60
C LYS A 29 2.66 10.80 9.15
N LEU A 30 2.57 10.51 7.86
CA LEU A 30 3.11 9.28 7.29
C LEU A 30 4.64 9.28 7.34
N ASN A 31 5.21 8.11 7.63
CA ASN A 31 6.64 7.88 7.49
C ASN A 31 7.02 7.59 6.02
N TYR A 32 8.31 7.53 5.72
CA TYR A 32 8.80 7.29 4.36
C TYR A 32 8.24 6.00 3.72
N PRO A 33 8.31 4.81 4.36
CA PRO A 33 7.79 3.58 3.74
C PRO A 33 6.26 3.58 3.60
N GLU A 34 5.51 4.22 4.50
CA GLU A 34 4.06 4.40 4.35
C GLU A 34 3.71 5.33 3.20
N ALA A 35 4.45 6.42 3.02
CA ALA A 35 4.23 7.35 1.93
C ALA A 35 4.49 6.66 0.58
N VAL A 36 5.57 5.89 0.47
CA VAL A 36 5.88 5.09 -0.72
C VAL A 36 4.78 4.05 -0.96
N ALA A 37 4.41 3.26 0.04
CA ALA A 37 3.36 2.25 -0.10
C ALA A 37 2.01 2.86 -0.51
N LEU A 38 1.62 4.00 0.08
CA LEU A 38 0.42 4.74 -0.28
C LEU A 38 0.45 5.23 -1.74
N MET A 39 1.57 5.82 -2.16
CA MET A 39 1.76 6.28 -3.54
C MET A 39 1.69 5.12 -4.53
N THR A 40 2.36 4.00 -4.23
CA THR A 40 2.32 2.80 -5.08
C THR A 40 0.90 2.24 -5.17
N THR A 41 0.15 2.14 -4.07
CA THR A 41 -1.24 1.70 -4.12
C THR A 41 -2.16 2.68 -4.86
N ALA A 42 -1.91 3.99 -4.72
CA ALA A 42 -2.71 5.01 -5.39
C ALA A 42 -2.46 5.01 -6.91
N TRP A 43 -1.21 4.83 -7.35
CA TRP A 43 -0.86 4.72 -8.76
C TRP A 43 -1.53 3.50 -9.41
N GLU A 44 -1.44 2.32 -8.81
CA GLU A 44 -2.06 1.10 -9.35
C GLU A 44 -3.60 1.23 -9.43
N LEU A 45 -4.24 1.93 -8.49
CA LEU A 45 -5.69 2.16 -8.51
C LEU A 45 -6.13 3.24 -9.51
N SER A 46 -5.21 4.12 -9.91
CA SER A 46 -5.47 5.23 -10.84
C SER A 46 -5.27 4.88 -12.32
N GLU A 47 -4.63 3.76 -12.62
CA GLU A 47 -4.56 3.22 -13.97
C GLU A 47 -5.86 2.46 -14.31
N TRP A 48 -6.70 3.10 -15.12
CA TRP A 48 -7.80 2.54 -15.90
C TRP A 48 -7.63 2.97 -17.36
#